data_AF-A0A349UM81-F1
#
_entry.id   AF-A0A349UM81-F1
#
_cell.length_a   1.000
_cell.length_b   1.000
_cell.length_c   1.000
_cell.angle_alpha   90.00
_cell.angle_beta   90.00
_cell.angle_gamma   90.00
#
_symmetry.space_group_name_H-M   'P 1'
#
loop_
_entity.id
_entity.type
_entity.pdbx_description
1 polymer ?
#
loop_
_entity_poly.entity_id
_entity_poly.type
_entity_poly.pdbx_seq_one_letter_code
_entity_poly.pdbx_strand_id
1 'polypeptide(L)' 'MIDNPWILLGAFPLAAYGIGSTPFGVILSRARGVDIRKVGSGNVGATNVT' A
#
# COMPACT_ATOMS: atom_id res chain seq x y z
N MET A 1 9.47 15.71 21.86
CA MET A 1 9.71 14.30 21.45
C MET A 1 9.69 14.16 19.94
N ILE A 2 8.67 14.72 19.27
CA ILE A 2 8.56 14.76 17.79
C ILE A 2 9.68 15.58 17.12
N ASP A 3 10.30 16.50 17.84
CA ASP A 3 11.41 17.35 17.36
C ASP A 3 12.76 16.61 17.33
N ASN A 4 12.80 15.34 17.74
CA ASN A 4 14.00 14.54 17.67
C ASN A 4 14.26 14.10 16.21
N PRO A 5 15.38 14.52 15.59
CA PRO A 5 15.65 14.26 14.18
C PRO A 5 15.73 12.76 13.85
N TRP A 6 16.09 11.91 14.81
CA TRP A 6 16.13 10.46 14.62
C TRP A 6 14.75 9.84 14.48
N ILE A 7 13.73 10.43 15.11
CA ILE A 7 12.34 9.97 14.96
C ILE A 7 11.82 10.36 13.58
N LEU A 8 12.07 11.61 13.15
CA LEU A 8 11.62 12.12 11.85
C LEU A 8 12.31 11.45 10.66
N LEU A 9 13.62 11.17 10.77
CA LEU A 9 14.41 10.63 9.66
C LEU A 9 14.56 9.11 9.71
N GLY A 10 14.38 8.48 10.87
CA GLY A 10 14.55 7.04 11.06
C GLY A 10 13.23 6.32 11.28
N ALA A 11 12.65 6.48 12.47
CA ALA A 11 11.49 5.70 12.89
C ALA A 11 10.24 5.98 12.03
N PHE A 12 10.00 7.24 11.67
CA PHE A 12 8.80 7.65 10.95
C PHE A 12 8.74 7.12 9.51
N PRO A 13 9.79 7.25 8.66
CA PRO A 13 9.78 6.67 7.32
C PRO A 13 9.69 5.14 7.32
N LEU A 14 10.32 4.48 8.30
CA LEU A 14 10.24 3.03 8.45
C LEU A 14 8.80 2.58 8.77
N ALA A 15 8.13 3.26 9.70
CA ALA A 15 6.73 2.97 10.00
C ALA A 15 5.82 3.27 8.80
N ALA A 16 6.03 4.40 8.13
CA ALA A 16 5.26 4.78 6.94
C ALA A 16 5.45 3.76 5.79
N TYR A 17 6.68 3.29 5.56
CA TYR A 17 6.96 2.25 4.59
C TYR A 17 6.31 0.91 4.97
N GLY A 18 6.40 0.51 6.25
CA GLY A 18 5.79 -0.71 6.75
C GLY A 18 4.27 -0.74 6.54
N ILE A 19 3.59 0.39 6.72
CA ILE A 19 2.14 0.50 6.52
C ILE A 19 1.82 0.68 5.03
N GLY A 20 2.48 1.62 4.34
CA GLY A 20 2.17 2.03 2.97
C GLY A 20 2.56 1.00 1.91
N SER A 21 3.48 0.08 2.20
CA SER A 21 3.85 -1.03 1.30
C SER A 21 2.79 -2.13 1.21
N THR A 22 1.71 -2.04 1.99
CA THR A 22 0.62 -3.01 1.97
C THR A 22 -0.13 -2.97 0.62
N PRO A 23 -0.24 -4.09 -0.12
CA PRO A 23 -0.83 -4.12 -1.45
C PRO A 23 -2.37 -4.18 -1.39
N PHE A 24 -3.01 -3.12 -0.89
CA PHE A 24 -4.46 -3.08 -0.66
C PHE A 24 -5.31 -3.40 -1.90
N GLY A 25 -4.90 -2.95 -3.09
CA GLY A 25 -5.63 -3.26 -4.33
C GLY A 25 -5.65 -4.76 -4.66
N VAL A 26 -4.56 -5.49 -4.37
CA VAL A 26 -4.51 -6.96 -4.51
C VAL A 26 -5.33 -7.64 -3.42
N ILE A 27 -5.24 -7.16 -2.18
CA ILE A 27 -5.97 -7.75 -1.06
C ILE A 27 -7.48 -7.63 -1.28
N LEU A 28 -7.97 -6.43 -1.62
CA LEU A 28 -9.40 -6.16 -1.78
C LEU A 28 -10.00 -6.87 -3.00
N SER A 29 -9.28 -6.90 -4.13
CA SER A 29 -9.73 -7.63 -5.32
C SER A 29 -9.79 -9.14 -5.06
N ARG A 30 -8.77 -9.71 -4.41
CA ARG A 30 -8.78 -11.13 -4.02
C ARG A 30 -9.88 -11.47 -3.02
N ALA A 31 -10.16 -10.58 -2.06
CA ALA A 31 -11.29 -10.75 -1.14
C ALA A 31 -12.64 -10.81 -1.86
N ARG A 32 -12.73 -10.25 -3.07
CA ARG A 32 -13.90 -10.34 -3.97
C ARG A 32 -13.81 -11.47 -5.00
N GLY A 33 -12.82 -12.36 -4.90
CA GLY A 33 -12.62 -13.48 -5.82
C GLY A 33 -12.02 -13.09 -7.18
N VAL A 34 -11.50 -11.87 -7.32
CA VAL A 34 -10.93 -11.36 -8.56
C VAL A 34 -9.41 -11.31 -8.48
N ASP A 35 -8.74 -11.81 -9.51
CA ASP A 35 -7.31 -11.55 -9.71
C ASP A 35 -7.13 -10.24 -10.49
N ILE A 36 -6.82 -9.15 -9.77
CA ILE A 36 -6.68 -7.80 -10.35
C ILE A 36 -5.66 -7.71 -11.49
N ARG A 37 -4.68 -8.61 -11.54
CA ARG A 37 -3.66 -8.63 -12.60
C ARG A 37 -4.17 -9.20 -13.92
N LYS A 38 -5.33 -9.87 -13.90
CA LYS A 38 -5.95 -10.50 -15.07
C LYS A 38 -7.12 -9.71 -15.63
N VAL A 39 -7.45 -8.56 -15.03
CA VAL A 39 -8.60 -7.73 -15.41
C VAL A 39 -8.18 -6.28 -15.61
N GLY A 40 -8.94 -5.58 -16.46
CA GLY A 40 -8.69 -4.17 -16.79
C GLY A 40 -7.28 -3.94 -17.35
N SER A 41 -6.58 -2.97 -16.77
CA SER A 41 -5.18 -2.64 -17.09
C SER A 41 -4.15 -3.61 -16.51
N GLY A 42 -4.56 -4.48 -15.58
CA GLY A 42 -3.65 -5.38 -14.85
C GLY A 42 -2.83 -4.70 -13.73
N ASN A 43 -2.94 -3.38 -13.55
CA ASN A 43 -2.26 -2.65 -12.48
C ASN A 43 -2.92 -2.88 -11.11
N VAL A 44 -2.14 -2.78 -10.03
CA VAL A 44 -2.64 -2.97 -8.64
C VAL A 44 -3.22 -1.70 -8.00
N GLY A 45 -3.13 -0.57 -8.70
CA GLY A 45 -3.58 0.74 -8.22
C GLY A 45 -5.10 0.85 -8.16
N ALA A 46 -5.59 1.84 -7.41
CA ALA A 46 -7.02 2.06 -7.17
C ALA A 46 -7.85 2.20 -8.47
N THR A 47 -7.27 2.80 -9.51
CA THR A 47 -7.94 2.96 -10.81
C THR A 47 -8.39 1.63 -11.43
N ASN A 48 -7.67 0.53 -11.17
CA ASN A 48 -8.02 -0.80 -11.70
C ASN A 48 -8.93 -1.60 -10.75
N VAL A 49 -9.13 -1.12 -9.51
CA VAL A 49 -9.99 -1.74 -8.49
C VAL A 49 -11.44 -1.26 -8.60
N THR A 50 -11.64 -0.01 -9.03
CA THR A 50 -12.97 0.61 -9.25
C THR A 50 -13.74 -0.13 -10.35
#